data_AF-A0A2W1JFG2-F1
#
_entry.id   AF-A0A2W1JFG2-F1
#
_cell.length_a   1.000
_cell.length_b   1.000
_cell.length_c   1.000
_cell.angle_alpha   90.00
_cell.angle_beta   90.00
_cell.angle_gamma   90.00
#
_symmetry.space_group_name_H-M   'P 1'
#
loop_
_entity.id
_entity.type
_entity.pdbx_description
1 polymer ?
#
loop_
_entity_poly.entity_id
_entity_poly.type
_entity_poly.pdbx_seq_one_letter_code
_entity_poly.pdbx_strand_id
1 'polypeptide(L)'
;MMEASATISGQLGIWPSKRQMVVILRKAGLKVSVGQYSIRVKDCDHFVFQEYRGDLGDPAIDANADSVEEMMRDRQLVSEALSRAGVRHRFEIYDHYSEEVGYLHCNWPKQEEL
;
A
#
# COMPACT_ATOMS: atom_id res chain seq x y z
N MET A 1 7.09 -8.31 26.10
CA MET A 1 6.79 -7.02 25.45
C MET A 1 5.86 -7.34 24.31
N MET A 2 4.66 -6.76 24.27
CA MET A 2 3.85 -6.79 23.05
C MET A 2 4.58 -5.91 22.05
N GLU A 3 5.01 -6.48 20.93
CA GLU A 3 5.65 -5.73 19.86
C GLU A 3 4.63 -4.71 19.33
N ALA A 4 5.01 -3.44 19.29
CA ALA A 4 4.20 -2.42 18.64
C ALA A 4 4.16 -2.80 17.16
N SER A 5 3.02 -3.27 16.67
CA SER A 5 2.88 -3.64 15.26
C SER A 5 1.87 -2.71 14.62
N ALA A 6 2.19 -2.21 13.42
CA ALA A 6 1.23 -1.46 12.61
C ALA A 6 0.87 -2.27 11.37
N THR A 7 -0.38 -2.16 10.92
CA THR A 7 -0.87 -2.77 9.68
C THR A 7 -1.47 -1.71 8.76
N ILE A 8 -1.57 -2.02 7.46
CA ILE A 8 -2.20 -1.13 6.49
C ILE A 8 -3.38 -1.80 5.79
N SER A 9 -4.46 -1.06 5.63
CA SER A 9 -5.52 -1.35 4.66
C SER A 9 -5.39 -0.37 3.50
N GLY A 10 -5.43 -0.86 2.27
CA GLY A 10 -5.23 -0.03 1.08
C GLY A 10 -6.18 -0.36 -0.04
N GLN A 11 -6.70 0.68 -0.70
CA GLN A 11 -7.56 0.55 -1.86
C GLN A 11 -7.09 1.46 -3.00
N LEU A 12 -7.15 0.94 -4.22
CA LEU A 12 -6.88 1.67 -5.45
C LEU A 12 -8.18 1.82 -6.24
N GLY A 13 -8.39 3.00 -6.82
CA GLY A 13 -9.60 3.27 -7.60
C GLY A 13 -9.69 2.39 -8.84
N ILE A 14 -8.55 2.17 -9.49
CA ILE A 14 -8.35 1.15 -10.53
C ILE A 14 -6.98 0.53 -10.25
N TRP A 15 -6.92 -0.79 -10.20
CA TRP A 15 -5.69 -1.53 -10.03
C TRP A 15 -4.91 -1.60 -11.35
N PRO A 16 -3.69 -1.02 -11.43
CA PRO A 16 -2.81 -1.22 -12.58
C PRO A 16 -2.50 -2.71 -12.74
N SER A 17 -2.27 -3.18 -13.96
CA SER A 17 -1.72 -4.54 -14.15
C SER A 17 -0.40 -4.71 -13.39
N LYS A 18 -0.02 -5.95 -13.06
CA LYS A 18 1.26 -6.24 -12.38
C LYS A 18 2.46 -5.57 -13.06
N ARG A 19 2.50 -5.60 -14.41
CA ARG A 19 3.56 -4.95 -15.20
C ARG A 19 3.54 -3.43 -15.04
N GLN A 20 2.37 -2.80 -15.07
CA GLN A 20 2.23 -1.36 -14.89
C GLN A 20 2.63 -0.95 -13.45
N MET A 21 2.20 -1.69 -12.44
CA MET A 21 2.56 -1.40 -11.04
C MET A 21 4.08 -1.43 -10.84
N VAL A 22 4.78 -2.44 -11.37
CA VAL A 22 6.26 -2.50 -11.33
C VAL A 22 6.89 -1.26 -11.98
N VAL A 23 6.38 -0.82 -13.13
CA VAL A 23 6.88 0.38 -13.81
C VAL A 23 6.66 1.63 -12.97
N ILE A 24 5.48 1.77 -12.36
CA ILE A 24 5.12 2.91 -11.49
C ILE A 24 6.11 3.01 -10.33
N LEU A 25 6.27 1.93 -9.57
CA LEU A 25 7.13 1.89 -8.38
C LEU A 25 8.59 2.16 -8.74
N ARG A 26 9.11 1.54 -9.81
CA ARG A 26 10.50 1.76 -10.25
C ARG A 26 10.74 3.17 -10.76
N LYS A 27 9.78 3.79 -11.46
CA LYS A 27 9.89 5.20 -11.89
C LYS A 27 9.93 6.17 -10.72
N ALA A 28 9.36 5.80 -9.58
CA ALA A 28 9.46 6.55 -8.34
C ALA A 28 10.79 6.33 -7.60
N GLY A 29 11.68 5.48 -8.11
CA GLY A 29 12.97 5.15 -7.48
C GLY A 29 12.91 3.97 -6.52
N LEU A 30 11.76 3.33 -6.35
CA LEU A 30 11.59 2.20 -5.44
C LEU A 30 12.15 0.90 -6.02
N LYS A 31 12.88 0.17 -5.21
CA LYS A 31 13.33 -1.20 -5.46
C LYS A 31 12.17 -2.14 -5.24
N VAL A 32 11.92 -3.03 -6.21
CA VAL A 32 10.82 -4.00 -6.13
C VAL A 32 11.29 -5.41 -6.45
N SER A 33 10.77 -6.38 -5.71
CA SER A 33 10.83 -7.81 -6.04
C SER A 33 9.52 -8.23 -6.70
N VAL A 34 9.58 -8.94 -7.83
CA VAL A 34 8.39 -9.39 -8.55
C VAL A 34 8.23 -10.90 -8.36
N GLY A 35 7.20 -11.28 -7.61
CA GLY A 35 6.78 -12.67 -7.45
C GLY A 35 5.82 -13.12 -8.55
N GLN A 36 5.44 -14.39 -8.49
CA GLN A 36 4.44 -14.96 -9.38
C GLN A 36 3.09 -14.24 -9.25
N TYR A 37 2.69 -13.92 -8.02
CA TYR A 37 1.39 -13.32 -7.68
C TYR A 37 1.49 -11.99 -6.94
N SER A 38 2.70 -11.53 -6.62
CA SER A 38 2.92 -10.35 -5.78
C SER A 38 4.02 -9.45 -6.29
N ILE A 39 4.03 -8.21 -5.81
CA ILE A 39 5.10 -7.23 -5.95
C ILE A 39 5.44 -6.74 -4.55
N ARG A 40 6.66 -7.01 -4.08
CA ARG A 40 7.18 -6.49 -2.80
C ARG A 40 8.00 -5.24 -3.04
N VAL A 41 7.73 -4.16 -2.31
CA VAL A 41 8.58 -2.97 -2.25
C VAL A 41 9.70 -3.27 -1.25
N LYS A 42 10.96 -3.20 -1.68
CA LYS A 42 12.12 -3.56 -0.84
C LYS A 42 12.63 -2.42 0.03
N ASP A 43 12.23 -1.19 -0.28
CA ASP A 43 12.56 0.00 0.50
C ASP A 43 11.53 0.26 1.62
N CYS A 44 10.52 -0.61 1.73
CA CYS A 44 9.50 -0.60 2.76
C CYS A 44 9.53 -1.97 3.43
N ASP A 45 9.44 -2.02 4.75
CA ASP A 45 9.39 -3.29 5.44
C ASP A 45 8.03 -3.92 5.20
N HIS A 46 8.05 -5.11 4.59
CA HIS A 46 6.89 -5.94 4.29
C HIS A 46 5.76 -5.34 3.46
N PHE A 47 5.94 -4.22 2.76
CA PHE A 47 4.90 -3.69 1.86
C PHE A 47 4.78 -4.52 0.58
N VAL A 48 3.65 -5.19 0.41
CA VAL A 48 3.37 -6.12 -0.69
C VAL A 48 2.03 -5.80 -1.34
N PHE A 49 2.05 -5.71 -2.67
CA PHE A 49 0.84 -5.82 -3.48
C PHE A 49 0.67 -7.28 -3.90
N GLN A 50 -0.47 -7.89 -3.61
CA GLN A 50 -0.71 -9.31 -3.85
C GLN A 50 -1.92 -9.54 -4.76
N GLU A 51 -2.19 -10.82 -5.06
CA GLU A 51 -3.38 -11.25 -5.80
C GLU A 51 -3.48 -10.66 -7.22
N TYR A 52 -2.34 -10.41 -7.86
CA TYR A 52 -2.27 -9.86 -9.22
C TYR A 52 -2.72 -10.82 -10.34
N ARG A 53 -3.10 -12.05 -10.02
CA ARG A 53 -3.80 -12.92 -10.95
C ARG A 53 -5.24 -13.08 -10.45
N GLY A 54 -6.20 -12.72 -11.31
CA GLY A 54 -7.62 -12.71 -10.98
C GLY A 54 -8.24 -14.10 -10.71
N ASP A 55 -7.45 -15.17 -10.68
CA ASP A 55 -7.84 -16.49 -10.16
C ASP A 55 -7.69 -16.59 -8.63
N LEU A 56 -7.00 -15.64 -7.98
CA LEU A 56 -6.70 -15.66 -6.55
C LEU A 56 -7.53 -14.69 -5.70
N GLY A 57 -8.30 -13.78 -6.33
CA GLY A 57 -9.06 -12.75 -5.63
C GLY A 57 -8.90 -11.37 -6.25
N ASP A 58 -9.46 -10.37 -5.57
CA ASP A 58 -9.24 -8.97 -5.90
C ASP A 58 -7.86 -8.54 -5.38
N PRO A 59 -7.06 -7.79 -6.15
CA PRO A 59 -5.75 -7.34 -5.68
C PRO A 59 -5.84 -6.62 -4.33
N ALA A 60 -4.89 -6.91 -3.46
CA ALA A 60 -4.84 -6.39 -2.09
C ALA A 60 -3.45 -5.84 -1.74
N ILE A 61 -3.41 -5.03 -0.69
CA ILE A 61 -2.19 -4.51 -0.10
C ILE A 61 -2.05 -5.13 1.28
N ASP A 62 -0.89 -5.74 1.51
CA ASP A 62 -0.49 -6.25 2.80
C ASP A 62 0.81 -5.55 3.21
N ALA A 63 0.85 -5.00 4.42
CA ALA A 63 2.07 -4.45 5.00
C ALA A 63 1.98 -4.52 6.53
N ASN A 64 3.09 -4.87 7.15
CA ASN A 64 3.31 -4.78 8.59
C ASN A 64 4.63 -4.08 8.90
N ALA A 65 4.70 -3.39 10.02
CA ALA A 65 5.93 -2.74 10.50
C ALA A 65 6.02 -2.85 12.02
N ASP A 66 7.24 -2.75 12.54
CA ASP A 66 7.56 -2.81 13.98
C ASP A 66 7.24 -1.49 14.71
N SER A 67 6.73 -0.49 13.98
CA SER A 67 6.25 0.77 14.52
C SER A 67 5.25 1.47 13.60
N VAL A 68 4.41 2.32 14.18
CA VAL A 68 3.49 3.18 13.42
C VAL A 68 4.28 4.19 12.58
N GLU A 69 5.39 4.70 13.09
CA GLU A 69 6.25 5.67 12.40
C GLU A 69 6.87 5.10 11.11
N GLU A 70 7.32 3.84 11.14
CA GLU A 70 7.80 3.14 9.95
C GLU A 70 6.67 2.92 8.95
N MET A 71 5.50 2.45 9.40
CA MET A 71 4.33 2.29 8.54
C MET A 71 3.91 3.61 7.88
N MET A 72 3.94 4.72 8.61
CA MET A 72 3.64 6.04 8.07
C MET A 72 4.64 6.47 7.00
N ARG A 73 5.94 6.20 7.19
CA ARG A 73 6.99 6.47 6.20
C ARG A 73 6.78 5.64 4.94
N ASP A 74 6.55 4.33 5.09
CA ASP A 74 6.39 3.41 3.98
C ASP A 74 5.13 3.71 3.18
N ARG A 75 4.01 3.97 3.87
CA ARG A 75 2.77 4.47 3.26
C ARG A 75 3.02 5.72 2.42
N GLN A 76 3.81 6.67 2.93
CA GLN A 76 4.10 7.92 2.22
C GLN A 76 4.87 7.67 0.92
N LEU A 77 5.92 6.82 0.96
CA LEU A 77 6.71 6.48 -0.22
C LEU A 77 5.86 5.83 -1.32
N VAL A 78 5.04 4.85 -0.95
CA VAL A 78 4.16 4.18 -1.90
C VAL A 78 3.08 5.12 -2.42
N SER A 79 2.49 5.94 -1.56
CA SER A 79 1.48 6.92 -1.97
C SER A 79 2.02 7.92 -2.98
N GLU A 80 3.23 8.44 -2.77
CA GLU A 80 3.86 9.35 -3.72
C GLU A 80 4.10 8.68 -5.07
N ALA A 81 4.55 7.43 -5.08
CA ALA A 81 4.75 6.67 -6.31
C ALA A 81 3.44 6.51 -7.11
N LEU A 82 2.35 6.13 -6.42
CA LEU A 82 1.02 5.99 -7.02
C LEU A 82 0.45 7.34 -7.48
N SER A 83 0.60 8.38 -6.67
CA SER A 83 0.10 9.74 -6.96
C SER A 83 0.77 10.32 -8.21
N ARG A 84 2.09 10.17 -8.35
CA ARG A 84 2.85 10.61 -9.55
C ARG A 84 2.42 9.89 -10.82
N ALA A 85 1.87 8.68 -10.69
CA ALA A 85 1.31 7.91 -11.79
C ALA A 85 -0.18 8.18 -12.04
N GLY A 86 -0.81 9.09 -11.28
CA GLY A 86 -2.23 9.40 -11.38
C GLY A 86 -3.14 8.29 -10.84
N VAL A 87 -2.61 7.35 -10.05
CA VAL A 87 -3.41 6.26 -9.46
C VAL A 87 -4.12 6.81 -8.24
N ARG A 88 -5.45 6.91 -8.31
CA ARG A 88 -6.30 7.21 -7.16
C ARG A 88 -6.19 6.09 -6.11
N HIS A 89 -5.96 6.43 -4.86
CA HIS A 89 -5.84 5.45 -3.77
C HIS A 89 -6.15 6.06 -2.40
N ARG A 90 -6.40 5.18 -1.42
CA ARG A 90 -6.44 5.50 0.00
C ARG A 90 -5.70 4.43 0.80
N PHE A 91 -5.18 4.84 1.95
CA PHE A 91 -4.46 4.02 2.90
C PHE A 91 -4.89 4.38 4.32
N GLU A 92 -5.23 3.35 5.08
CA GLU A 92 -5.61 3.41 6.49
C GLU A 92 -4.56 2.61 7.27
N ILE A 93 -4.00 3.19 8.34
CA ILE A 93 -3.03 2.54 9.23
C ILE A 93 -3.73 2.23 10.53
N TYR A 94 -3.55 0.99 10.99
CA TYR A 94 -4.04 0.52 12.27
C TYR A 94 -2.88 0.13 13.18
N ASP A 95 -3.00 0.44 14.46
CA ASP A 95 -2.07 -0.07 15.48
C ASP A 95 -2.41 -1.52 15.89
N HIS A 96 -1.70 -2.05 16.89
CA HIS A 96 -1.91 -3.41 17.37
C HIS A 96 -3.24 -3.61 18.13
N TYR A 97 -3.95 -2.54 18.48
CA TYR A 97 -5.30 -2.59 19.04
C TYR A 97 -6.38 -2.52 17.95
N SER A 98 -6.00 -2.50 16.66
CA SER A 98 -6.88 -2.25 15.51
C SER A 98 -7.51 -0.84 15.53
N GLU A 99 -6.91 0.12 16.23
CA GLU A 99 -7.35 1.51 16.20
C GLU A 99 -6.74 2.21 14.98
N GLU A 100 -7.55 2.97 14.23
CA GLU A 100 -7.04 3.76 13.10
C GLU A 100 -6.19 4.92 13.64
N VAL A 101 -4.89 4.89 13.35
CA VAL A 101 -3.91 5.88 13.81
C VAL A 101 -3.38 6.76 12.67
N GLY A 102 -3.79 6.48 11.43
CA GLY A 102 -3.41 7.32 10.30
C GLY A 102 -4.20 7.05 9.03
N TYR A 103 -4.50 8.13 8.31
CA TYR A 103 -5.19 8.09 7.03
C TYR A 103 -4.44 8.92 5.99
N LEU A 104 -4.30 8.40 4.77
CA LEU A 104 -3.82 9.15 3.62
C LEU A 104 -4.58 8.75 2.35
N HIS A 105 -4.90 9.74 1.53
CA HIS A 105 -5.52 9.50 0.25
C HIS A 105 -4.98 10.41 -0.84
N CYS A 106 -5.09 9.95 -2.09
CA CYS A 106 -4.85 10.73 -3.29
C CYS A 106 -6.07 10.65 -4.18
N ASN A 107 -6.75 11.78 -4.37
CA ASN A 107 -7.97 11.91 -5.20
C ASN A 107 -9.09 10.93 -4.83
N TRP A 108 -9.07 10.37 -3.62
CA TRP A 108 -10.17 9.56 -3.12
C TRP A 108 -11.37 10.47 -2.81
N PRO A 109 -12.59 10.10 -3.25
CA PRO A 109 -13.76 10.88 -2.87
C PRO A 109 -13.84 10.90 -1.34
N LYS A 110 -13.89 12.10 -0.76
CA LYS A 110 -14.43 12.24 0.59
C LYS A 110 -15.84 11.67 0.50
N GLN A 111 -16.18 10.72 1.35
CA GLN A 111 -17.58 10.32 1.46
C GLN A 111 -18.38 11.61 1.66
N GLU A 112 -19.31 11.91 0.74
CA GLU A 112 -20.47 12.69 1.15
C GLU A 112 -21.16 11.81 2.18
N GLU A 113 -21.31 12.37 3.38
CA GLU A 113 -22.08 11.79 4.47
C GLU A 113 -23.41 11.29 3.89
N LEU A 114 -23.69 9.99 4.03
CA LEU A 114 -25.05 9.47 3.87
C LEU A 114 -25.89 9.87 5.09
#